data_AF-A0A357CU85-F1
#
_entry.id   AF-A0A357CU85-F1
#
_cell.length_a   1.000
_cell.length_b   1.000
_cell.length_c   1.000
_cell.angle_alpha   90.00
_cell.angle_beta   90.00
_cell.angle_gamma   90.00
#
_symmetry.space_group_name_H-M   'P 1'
#
loop_
_entity.id
_entity.type
_entity.pdbx_description
1 polymer ?
#
loop_
_entity_poly.entity_id
_entity_poly.type
_entity_poly.pdbx_seq_one_letter_code
_entity_poly.pdbx_strand_id
1 'polypeptide(L)'
;MKVRKRFIRHVSPLLIFLVLLLPGIVSAQNYQVRSGDSLYLIARRFNVPTSALQTSNNLGTSMIYPGQMLTIPSLYTVRPGDTLYLIATRHGVPLSSLRTANNRWHDYLNVGETLYVPSSQGTSNPG
;
A
#
# COMPACT_ATOMS: atom_id res chain seq x y z
N MET A 1 62.86 -27.39 -5.47
CA MET A 1 62.18 -26.91 -6.70
C MET A 1 60.92 -26.14 -6.32
N LYS A 2 60.70 -24.95 -6.92
CA LYS A 2 59.41 -24.23 -7.00
C LYS A 2 58.37 -25.15 -7.69
N VAL A 3 57.04 -25.03 -7.54
CA VAL A 3 56.18 -23.94 -8.06
C VAL A 3 54.81 -23.95 -7.35
N ARG A 4 54.24 -22.75 -7.18
CA ARG A 4 52.92 -22.40 -6.61
C ARG A 4 51.76 -22.80 -7.53
N LYS A 5 50.56 -23.08 -6.98
CA LYS A 5 49.29 -22.72 -7.64
C LYS A 5 48.29 -22.20 -6.60
N ARG A 6 47.95 -20.92 -6.71
CA ARG A 6 46.85 -20.25 -5.98
C ARG A 6 45.53 -20.71 -6.59
N PHE A 7 44.59 -21.18 -5.79
CA PHE A 7 43.19 -21.32 -6.18
C PHE A 7 42.35 -20.40 -5.31
N ILE A 8 42.03 -19.23 -5.86
CA ILE A 8 40.91 -18.42 -5.40
C ILE A 8 39.66 -19.11 -5.95
N ARG A 9 38.77 -19.58 -5.09
CA ARG A 9 37.44 -20.08 -5.47
C ARG A 9 36.40 -19.52 -4.48
N HIS A 10 35.74 -18.47 -4.95
CA HIS A 10 34.38 -18.03 -4.66
C HIS A 10 33.90 -18.09 -3.20
N VAL A 11 33.88 -16.92 -2.55
CA VAL A 11 32.88 -16.63 -1.51
C VAL A 11 31.51 -16.63 -2.18
N SER A 12 30.70 -17.65 -1.94
CA SER A 12 29.29 -17.67 -2.33
C SER A 12 28.52 -16.75 -1.38
N PRO A 13 27.91 -15.63 -1.82
CA PRO A 13 26.98 -14.89 -0.99
C PRO A 13 25.60 -15.54 -1.12
N LEU A 14 25.45 -16.78 -0.67
CA LEU A 14 24.16 -17.48 -0.66
C LEU A 14 23.57 -17.49 0.75
N LEU A 15 23.42 -16.31 1.37
CA LEU A 15 22.72 -16.14 2.65
C LEU A 15 22.06 -14.75 2.82
N ILE A 16 22.05 -13.89 1.79
CA ILE A 16 21.42 -12.56 1.82
C ILE A 16 20.24 -12.49 0.82
N PHE A 17 19.57 -13.61 0.57
CA PHE A 17 18.36 -13.64 -0.27
C PHE A 17 17.22 -14.48 0.31
N LEU A 18 17.16 -14.57 1.63
CA LEU A 18 15.98 -15.05 2.33
C LEU A 18 15.64 -14.10 3.48
N VAL A 19 15.54 -12.81 3.17
CA VAL A 19 14.57 -11.98 3.91
C VAL A 19 13.22 -12.53 3.48
N LEU A 20 12.56 -13.23 4.39
CA LEU A 20 11.17 -13.60 4.30
C LEU A 20 10.37 -12.31 4.03
N LEU A 21 10.17 -11.99 2.75
CA LEU A 21 9.23 -10.99 2.26
C LEU A 21 7.84 -11.54 2.57
N LEU A 22 7.44 -11.46 3.84
CA LEU A 22 6.03 -11.34 4.13
C LEU A 22 5.68 -9.95 3.59
N PRO A 23 4.89 -9.81 2.51
CA PRO A 23 4.16 -8.58 2.35
C PRO A 23 3.31 -8.50 3.63
N GLY A 24 3.77 -7.70 4.59
CA GLY A 24 2.91 -7.27 5.67
C GLY A 24 1.72 -6.67 4.96
N ILE A 25 0.57 -7.34 5.04
CA ILE A 25 -0.69 -6.73 4.65
C ILE A 25 -0.83 -5.60 5.65
N VAL A 26 -0.34 -4.42 5.30
CA VAL A 26 -0.60 -3.21 6.07
C VAL A 26 -2.11 -3.11 5.99
N SER A 27 -2.83 -3.43 7.07
CA SER A 27 -4.28 -3.27 7.05
C SER A 27 -4.56 -1.78 6.94
N ALA A 28 -5.47 -1.39 6.05
CA ALA A 28 -5.84 0.00 5.92
C ALA A 28 -6.38 0.49 7.27
N GLN A 29 -5.75 1.52 7.83
CA GLN A 29 -5.99 1.99 9.19
C GLN A 29 -6.71 3.33 9.15
N ASN A 30 -7.62 3.59 10.08
CA ASN A 30 -8.17 4.93 10.26
C ASN A 30 -7.27 5.73 11.20
N TYR A 31 -6.94 6.96 10.83
CA TYR A 31 -6.12 7.88 11.61
C TYR A 31 -6.91 9.14 11.94
N GLN A 32 -7.03 9.46 13.22
CA GLN A 32 -7.58 10.74 13.65
C GLN A 32 -6.48 11.80 13.65
N VAL A 33 -6.67 12.86 12.86
CA VAL A 33 -5.76 14.00 12.77
C VAL A 33 -5.63 14.69 14.12
N ARG A 34 -4.40 14.98 14.52
CA ARG A 34 -4.05 15.64 15.79
C ARG A 34 -3.59 17.08 15.54
N SER A 35 -3.61 17.90 16.59
CA SER A 35 -3.01 19.22 16.52
C SER A 35 -1.52 19.13 16.13
N GLY A 36 -1.10 19.92 15.15
CA GLY A 36 0.25 19.91 14.60
C GLY A 36 0.49 18.92 13.46
N ASP A 37 -0.49 18.08 13.10
CA ASP A 37 -0.38 17.22 11.94
C ASP A 37 -0.46 18.01 10.62
N SER A 38 0.22 17.48 9.61
CA SER A 38 0.00 17.84 8.21
C SER A 38 -0.20 16.57 7.38
N LEU A 39 -0.88 16.70 6.23
CA LEU A 39 -1.09 15.55 5.33
C LEU A 39 0.24 14.90 4.94
N TYR A 40 1.29 15.72 4.76
CA TYR A 40 2.65 15.25 4.50
C TYR A 40 3.24 14.41 5.64
N LEU A 41 3.17 14.90 6.88
CA LEU A 41 3.73 14.19 8.03
C LEU A 41 2.99 12.86 8.28
N ILE A 42 1.67 12.85 8.11
CA ILE A 42 0.86 11.64 8.22
C ILE A 42 1.23 10.64 7.11
N ALA A 43 1.24 11.08 5.85
CA ALA A 43 1.59 10.22 4.73
C ALA A 43 3.00 9.60 4.90
N ARG A 44 3.98 10.42 5.31
CA ARG A 44 5.34 9.96 5.61
C ARG A 44 5.39 8.95 6.76
N ARG A 45 4.60 9.17 7.83
CA ARG A 45 4.51 8.24 8.97
C ARG A 45 4.00 6.86 8.55
N PHE A 46 3.03 6.81 7.65
CA PHE A 46 2.42 5.57 7.16
C PHE A 46 3.10 5.03 5.89
N ASN A 47 4.20 5.65 5.47
CA ASN A 47 4.96 5.27 4.27
C ASN A 47 4.08 5.17 3.01
N VAL A 48 3.15 6.12 2.85
CA VAL A 48 2.31 6.27 1.66
C VAL A 48 2.57 7.63 1.02
N PRO A 49 2.44 7.77 -0.31
CA PRO A 49 2.47 9.08 -0.93
C PRO A 49 1.33 9.97 -0.41
N THR A 50 1.59 11.28 -0.30
CA THR A 50 0.56 12.26 0.05
C THR A 50 -0.63 12.22 -0.90
N SER A 51 -0.37 12.03 -2.19
CA SER A 51 -1.40 11.88 -3.22
C SER A 51 -2.30 10.67 -2.98
N ALA A 52 -1.73 9.52 -2.62
CA ALA A 52 -2.50 8.31 -2.31
C ALA A 52 -3.36 8.49 -1.06
N LEU A 53 -2.83 9.16 -0.03
CA LEU A 53 -3.60 9.52 1.15
C LEU A 53 -4.73 10.50 0.78
N GLN A 54 -4.45 11.47 -0.09
CA GLN A 54 -5.42 12.46 -0.54
C GLN A 54 -6.58 11.83 -1.32
N THR A 55 -6.28 10.99 -2.31
CA THR A 55 -7.28 10.31 -3.16
C THR A 55 -8.10 9.32 -2.38
N SER A 56 -7.49 8.58 -1.44
CA SER A 56 -8.20 7.64 -0.56
C SER A 56 -9.19 8.32 0.38
N ASN A 57 -9.04 9.63 0.60
CA ASN A 57 -9.91 10.44 1.45
C ASN A 57 -10.75 11.46 0.67
N ASN A 58 -10.76 11.40 -0.67
CA ASN A 58 -11.47 12.34 -1.54
C ASN A 58 -11.16 13.82 -1.23
N LEU A 59 -9.93 14.13 -0.81
CA LEU A 59 -9.55 15.48 -0.45
C LEU A 59 -9.20 16.28 -1.71
N GLY A 60 -9.82 17.46 -1.88
CA GLY A 60 -9.49 18.37 -2.98
C GLY A 60 -8.20 19.18 -2.75
N THR A 61 -7.74 19.28 -1.50
CA THR A 61 -6.54 20.02 -1.10
C THR A 61 -5.76 19.25 -0.03
N SER A 62 -4.55 19.70 0.32
CA SER A 62 -3.77 19.15 1.43
C SER A 62 -4.23 19.62 2.81
N MET A 63 -5.30 20.42 2.89
CA MET A 63 -5.79 20.97 4.15
C MET A 63 -6.55 19.92 4.95
N ILE A 64 -6.16 19.75 6.21
CA ILE A 64 -6.76 18.82 7.16
C ILE A 64 -6.97 19.53 8.50
N TYR A 65 -7.92 19.04 9.29
CA TYR A 65 -8.27 19.65 10.58
C TYR A 65 -8.11 18.65 11.72
N PRO A 66 -7.66 19.08 12.91
CA PRO A 66 -7.67 18.22 14.10
C PRO A 66 -9.05 17.58 14.33
N GLY A 67 -9.07 16.30 14.67
CA GLY A 67 -10.27 15.50 14.84
C GLY A 67 -10.79 14.84 13.55
N GLN A 68 -10.34 15.27 12.37
CA GLN A 68 -10.70 14.65 11.09
C GLN A 68 -10.22 13.20 11.03
N MET A 69 -11.07 12.29 10.56
CA MET A 69 -10.70 10.90 10.33
C MET A 69 -10.18 10.74 8.90
N LEU A 70 -8.95 10.25 8.77
CA LEU A 70 -8.35 9.87 7.50
C LEU A 70 -8.27 8.35 7.38
N THR A 71 -8.74 7.82 6.26
CA THR A 71 -8.44 6.47 5.79
C THR A 71 -7.00 6.42 5.30
N ILE A 72 -6.16 5.68 6.00
CA ILE A 72 -4.81 5.37 5.54
C ILE A 72 -4.90 4.16 4.59
N PRO A 73 -4.58 4.32 3.29
CA PRO A 73 -4.62 3.21 2.37
C PRO A 73 -3.54 2.19 2.68
N SER A 74 -3.84 0.95 2.32
CA SER A 74 -2.93 -0.18 2.31
C SER A 74 -2.39 -0.44 0.91
N LEU A 75 -1.23 -1.09 0.80
CA LEU A 75 -0.71 -1.54 -0.48
C LEU A 75 -1.13 -2.98 -0.75
N TYR A 76 -1.68 -3.21 -1.94
CA TYR A 76 -2.02 -4.53 -2.45
C TYR A 76 -1.31 -4.78 -3.77
N THR A 77 -0.53 -5.87 -3.86
CA THR A 77 0.08 -6.30 -5.11
C THR A 77 -0.84 -7.28 -5.83
N VAL A 78 -1.23 -6.93 -7.07
CA VAL A 78 -2.08 -7.72 -7.94
C VAL A 78 -1.47 -9.09 -8.19
N ARG A 79 -2.28 -10.13 -8.01
CA ARG A 79 -1.93 -11.54 -8.20
C ARG A 79 -2.56 -12.10 -9.47
N PRO A 80 -2.03 -13.20 -10.03
CA PRO A 80 -2.69 -13.90 -11.12
C PRO A 80 -4.14 -14.27 -10.75
N GLY A 81 -5.08 -13.96 -11.66
CA GLY A 81 -6.51 -14.23 -11.47
C GLY A 81 -7.27 -13.16 -10.66
N ASP A 82 -6.60 -12.10 -10.20
CA ASP A 82 -7.31 -10.99 -9.59
C ASP A 82 -8.10 -10.18 -10.63
N THR A 83 -9.24 -9.67 -10.19
CA THR A 83 -9.97 -8.57 -10.83
C THR A 83 -10.13 -7.43 -9.83
N LEU A 84 -10.33 -6.19 -10.30
CA LEU A 84 -10.60 -5.07 -9.39
C LEU A 84 -11.81 -5.37 -8.49
N TYR A 85 -12.84 -6.00 -9.03
CA TYR A 85 -14.03 -6.40 -8.29
C TYR A 85 -13.71 -7.40 -7.16
N LEU A 86 -12.95 -8.45 -7.45
CA LEU A 86 -12.58 -9.44 -6.44
C LEU A 86 -11.67 -8.86 -5.36
N ILE A 87 -10.73 -7.98 -5.74
CA ILE A 87 -9.88 -7.26 -4.78
C ILE A 87 -10.76 -6.40 -3.88
N ALA A 88 -11.59 -5.52 -4.45
CA ALA A 88 -12.48 -4.65 -3.68
C ALA A 88 -13.34 -5.45 -2.70
N THR A 89 -13.96 -6.54 -3.18
CA THR A 89 -14.82 -7.41 -2.38
C THR A 89 -14.05 -8.11 -1.25
N ARG A 90 -12.87 -8.66 -1.54
CA ARG A 90 -12.02 -9.33 -0.53
C ARG A 90 -11.57 -8.37 0.57
N HIS A 91 -11.35 -7.11 0.22
CA HIS A 91 -10.94 -6.06 1.15
C HIS A 91 -12.13 -5.30 1.76
N GLY A 92 -13.37 -5.68 1.44
CA GLY A 92 -14.58 -5.09 1.99
C GLY A 92 -14.80 -3.63 1.61
N VAL A 93 -14.21 -3.16 0.51
CA VAL A 93 -14.36 -1.77 0.02
C VAL A 93 -15.24 -1.70 -1.21
N PRO A 94 -15.99 -0.59 -1.40
CA PRO A 94 -16.67 -0.35 -2.67
C PRO A 94 -15.67 -0.32 -3.83
N LEU A 95 -16.04 -0.93 -4.96
CA LEU A 95 -15.23 -0.88 -6.19
C LEU A 95 -14.94 0.56 -6.62
N SER A 96 -15.90 1.47 -6.43
CA SER A 96 -15.71 2.90 -6.68
C SER A 96 -14.62 3.51 -5.80
N SER A 97 -14.60 3.21 -4.50
CA SER A 97 -13.56 3.68 -3.58
C SER A 97 -12.18 3.16 -3.97
N LEU A 98 -12.07 1.88 -4.38
CA LEU A 98 -10.82 1.32 -4.89
C LEU A 98 -10.36 2.04 -6.16
N ARG A 99 -11.28 2.29 -7.10
CA ARG A 99 -11.00 3.04 -8.34
C ARG A 99 -10.53 4.47 -8.05
N THR A 100 -11.22 5.19 -7.18
CA THR A 100 -10.86 6.56 -6.80
C THR A 100 -9.50 6.63 -6.11
N ALA A 101 -9.23 5.74 -5.16
CA ALA A 101 -7.93 5.71 -4.47
C ALA A 101 -6.75 5.54 -5.44
N ASN A 102 -6.96 4.84 -6.55
CA ASN A 102 -5.96 4.55 -7.57
C ASN A 102 -6.07 5.41 -8.83
N ASN A 103 -6.94 6.43 -8.84
CA ASN A 103 -7.26 7.23 -10.05
C ASN A 103 -7.52 6.36 -11.30
N ARG A 104 -8.14 5.19 -11.12
CA ARG A 104 -8.26 4.14 -12.15
C ARG A 104 -9.72 3.88 -12.50
N TRP A 105 -10.10 4.06 -13.76
CA TRP A 105 -11.50 3.93 -14.20
C TRP A 105 -11.75 2.73 -15.12
N HIS A 106 -10.70 1.97 -15.43
CA HIS A 106 -10.77 0.74 -16.24
C HIS A 106 -10.43 -0.50 -15.41
N ASP A 107 -10.81 -1.68 -15.91
CA ASP A 107 -10.68 -2.96 -15.19
C ASP A 107 -9.44 -3.78 -15.53
N TYR A 108 -8.68 -3.36 -16.53
CA TYR A 108 -7.41 -4.00 -16.85
C TYR A 108 -6.46 -3.94 -15.65
N LEU A 109 -5.77 -5.05 -15.33
CA LEU A 109 -4.79 -5.15 -14.26
C LEU A 109 -3.55 -5.89 -14.76
N ASN A 110 -2.38 -5.40 -14.37
CA ASN A 110 -1.13 -6.11 -14.56
C ASN A 110 -0.78 -6.90 -13.29
N VAL A 111 -0.43 -8.17 -13.43
CA VAL A 111 0.12 -8.95 -12.31
C VAL A 111 1.40 -8.27 -11.82
N GLY A 112 1.54 -8.13 -10.50
CA GLY A 112 2.65 -7.42 -9.86
C GLY A 112 2.44 -5.91 -9.72
N GLU A 113 1.38 -5.35 -10.32
CA GLU A 113 1.01 -3.95 -10.08
C GLU A 113 0.61 -3.74 -8.62
N THR A 114 0.92 -2.58 -8.04
CA THR A 114 0.51 -2.23 -6.68
C THR A 114 -0.65 -1.24 -6.69
N LEU A 115 -1.69 -1.54 -5.92
CA LEU A 115 -2.86 -0.72 -5.70
C LEU A 115 -2.91 -0.19 -4.27
N TYR A 116 -3.40 1.02 -4.11
CA TYR A 116 -3.81 1.61 -2.83
C TYR A 116 -5.24 1.16 -2.51
N VAL A 117 -5.39 0.32 -1.49
CA VAL A 117 -6.69 -0.18 -1.05
C VAL A 117 -7.08 0.61 0.21
N PRO A 118 -8.11 1.47 0.15
CA PRO A 118 -8.60 2.19 1.32
C PRO A 118 -9.15 1.22 2.37
N SER A 119 -9.36 1.69 3.60
CA SER A 119 -10.12 0.95 4.61
C SER A 119 -11.61 1.05 4.28
N SER A 120 -12.37 0.02 4.59
CA SER A 120 -13.80 0.20 4.71
C SER A 120 -14.02 1.20 5.86
N GLN A 121 -14.46 2.41 5.52
CA GLN A 121 -15.22 3.20 6.48
C GLN A 121 -16.30 2.24 6.97
N GLY A 122 -16.42 2.05 8.28
CA GLY A 122 -17.43 1.17 8.88
C GLY A 122 -18.82 1.69 8.59
N THR A 123 -19.26 1.66 7.33
CA THR A 123 -20.66 1.74 6.96
C THR A 123 -21.22 0.36 7.22
N SER A 124 -21.43 0.04 8.49
CA SER A 124 -22.60 -0.76 8.84
C SER A 124 -23.78 0.02 8.28
N ASN A 125 -24.28 -0.39 7.13
CA ASN A 125 -25.56 0.06 6.63
C ASN A 125 -26.61 -0.91 7.19
N PRO A 126 -27.35 -0.59 8.26
CA PRO A 126 -28.64 -1.23 8.48
C PRO A 126 -29.66 -0.57 7.57
N GLY A 127 -30.26 -1.37 6.68
CA GLY A 127 -31.62 -1.14 6.12
C GLY A 127 -31.82 0.14 5.33
#